data_AF-A0A0G1GEK6-F1
#
_entry.id   AF-A0A0G1GEK6-F1
#
_cell.length_a   1.000
_cell.length_b   1.000
_cell.length_c   1.000
_cell.angle_alpha   90.00
_cell.angle_beta   90.00
_cell.angle_gamma   90.00
#
_symmetry.space_group_name_H-M   'P 1'
#
loop_
_entity.id
_entity.type
_entity.pdbx_description
1 polymer ?
#
loop_
_entity_poly.entity_id
_entity_poly.type
_entity_poly.pdbx_seq_one_letter_code
_entity_poly.pdbx_strand_id
1 'polypeptide(L)'
;MNTKDFIKISISSVKIFVAVAVIFMVSVNGFLFSQAYYTVSVTAHGSVVAGEWNWWAPVLVSPSDGTLAGINSPWTVNPLMDWEDVAWGSSITYIYQSSHSNAVNLDGSFVSPAYTSGALALSQIPAPGTPDGVYYWHVKACDAILGCGDWSEMWVLTVDRTVQEANPGDVAINEIMWMGSSKSYADEWIELRNMTGNGIILKNWVIENAGDSGTPNIIIPSGIIPANSFYLISNYSAANASSALNIEGNMITTGIELVNVGEQLTLKDATGKAIDQTPTGPWSEGTNATLKQSMERNLVPGDGMQGINWHTCIAIGCNDITYWDIEGNNYGTPRAANLSENDPSFVELLAPEVVFVPDSSPSPTPEPVAVTDLIIDALPPLPTIEPTPAPSPTPEATASPSPEQTATSEPTPEPLPTPPLTSPLPSNE
;
A
#
# COMPACT_ATOMS: atom_id res chain seq x y z
N MET A 1 37.76 -36.45 6.94
CA MET A 1 37.92 -37.24 8.18
C MET A 1 37.35 -36.38 9.31
N ASN A 2 36.08 -36.57 9.70
CA ASN A 2 35.64 -37.31 10.90
C ASN A 2 36.55 -37.01 12.11
N THR A 3 36.09 -36.42 13.22
CA THR A 3 34.90 -36.75 14.02
C THR A 3 34.56 -35.55 14.92
N LYS A 4 33.30 -35.10 14.99
CA LYS A 4 32.82 -34.25 16.09
C LYS A 4 32.56 -35.18 17.28
N ASP A 5 33.41 -35.12 18.29
CA ASP A 5 33.24 -35.89 19.52
C ASP A 5 32.04 -35.34 20.29
N PHE A 6 30.90 -36.03 20.16
CA PHE A 6 29.80 -35.87 21.09
C PHE A 6 30.21 -36.51 22.42
N ILE A 7 30.27 -35.71 23.49
CA ILE A 7 30.41 -36.24 24.84
C ILE A 7 29.12 -36.99 25.19
N LYS A 8 29.10 -38.32 25.00
CA LYS A 8 28.09 -39.19 25.60
C LYS A 8 28.40 -39.34 27.08
N ILE A 9 27.83 -38.49 27.91
CA ILE A 9 27.88 -38.71 29.36
C ILE A 9 26.80 -39.74 29.71
N SER A 10 27.22 -40.97 30.03
CA SER A 10 26.36 -41.95 30.68
C SER A 10 26.35 -41.62 32.17
N ILE A 11 25.27 -40.98 32.65
CA ILE A 11 25.15 -40.60 34.05
C ILE A 11 24.03 -41.42 34.68
N SER A 12 24.39 -42.31 35.62
CA SER A 12 23.42 -43.18 36.30
C SER A 12 22.55 -42.45 37.32
N SER A 13 22.87 -41.21 37.69
CA SER A 13 21.95 -40.26 38.35
C SER A 13 22.57 -38.87 38.38
N VAL A 14 21.98 -37.89 37.70
CA VAL A 14 22.25 -36.46 37.97
C VAL A 14 21.15 -35.96 38.90
N LYS A 15 21.51 -35.49 40.09
CA LYS A 15 20.62 -34.61 40.86
C LYS A 15 20.77 -33.21 40.30
N ILE A 16 19.97 -32.87 39.30
CA ILE A 16 19.88 -31.50 38.79
C ILE A 16 18.96 -30.73 39.73
N PHE A 17 19.50 -29.71 40.41
CA PHE A 17 18.69 -28.72 41.11
C PHE A 17 18.09 -27.80 40.06
N VAL A 18 16.90 -28.14 39.55
CA VAL A 18 16.14 -27.24 38.69
C VAL A 18 15.23 -26.42 39.60
N ALA A 19 15.56 -25.14 39.81
CA ALA A 19 14.59 -24.18 40.31
C ALA A 19 13.61 -23.85 39.17
N VAL A 20 12.62 -24.71 38.94
CA VAL A 20 11.55 -24.41 37.99
C VAL A 20 10.52 -23.54 38.71
N ALA A 21 10.52 -22.24 38.43
CA ALA A 21 9.35 -21.41 38.71
C ALA A 21 8.27 -21.73 37.66
N VAL A 22 7.49 -22.79 37.88
CA VAL A 22 6.25 -23.01 37.12
C VAL A 22 5.17 -22.13 37.75
N ILE A 23 4.88 -20.99 37.14
CA ILE A 23 3.71 -20.18 37.51
C ILE A 23 2.47 -20.86 36.91
N PHE A 24 1.76 -21.65 37.71
CA PHE A 24 0.36 -21.98 37.44
C PHE A 24 -0.52 -20.92 38.11
N MET A 25 -1.15 -20.03 37.33
CA MET A 25 -2.31 -19.29 37.84
C MET A 25 -3.50 -20.25 37.94
N VAL A 26 -3.77 -20.75 39.14
CA VAL A 26 -5.07 -21.34 39.48
C VAL A 26 -5.67 -20.51 40.60
N SER A 27 -6.72 -19.75 40.27
CA SER A 27 -7.56 -19.04 41.23
C SER A 27 -8.33 -20.06 42.08
N VAL A 28 -8.04 -20.12 43.37
CA VAL A 28 -8.94 -20.72 44.37
C VAL A 28 -9.01 -19.77 45.56
N ASN A 29 -10.22 -19.31 45.86
CA ASN A 29 -10.51 -18.37 46.95
C ASN A 29 -9.95 -18.85 48.30
N GLY A 30 -9.11 -18.01 48.93
CA GLY A 30 -9.05 -17.94 50.39
C GLY A 30 -7.85 -18.54 51.14
N PHE A 31 -6.67 -18.74 50.53
CA PHE A 31 -5.47 -19.13 51.30
C PHE A 31 -4.22 -18.32 50.95
N LEU A 32 -3.62 -17.70 51.97
CA LEU A 32 -2.25 -17.19 51.96
C LEU A 32 -1.32 -18.39 52.17
N PHE A 33 -0.46 -18.70 51.19
CA PHE A 33 0.61 -19.68 51.37
C PHE A 33 1.97 -18.99 51.45
N SER A 34 2.65 -19.16 52.59
CA SER A 34 4.07 -18.86 52.72
C SER A 34 4.89 -19.80 51.84
N GLN A 35 6.01 -19.30 51.32
CA GLN A 35 6.95 -20.01 50.45
C GLN A 35 7.19 -21.46 50.92
N ALA A 36 6.77 -22.42 50.12
CA ALA A 36 7.13 -23.82 50.25
C ALA A 36 7.83 -24.24 48.96
N TYR A 37 9.10 -24.62 49.06
CA TYR A 37 9.87 -25.20 47.96
C TYR A 37 9.37 -26.64 47.73
N TYR A 38 8.77 -26.91 46.57
CA TYR A 38 8.43 -28.26 46.15
C TYR A 38 9.53 -28.82 45.26
N THR A 39 10.05 -30.01 45.58
CA THR A 39 10.93 -30.78 44.69
C THR A 39 10.08 -31.68 43.80
N VAL A 40 10.02 -31.39 42.50
CA VAL A 40 9.48 -32.31 41.50
C VAL A 40 10.65 -33.01 40.82
N SER A 41 10.71 -34.34 40.92
CA SER A 41 11.61 -35.17 40.14
C SER A 41 10.91 -35.57 38.84
N VAL A 42 11.29 -34.97 37.71
CA VAL A 42 10.83 -35.39 36.38
C VAL A 42 11.85 -36.39 35.81
N THR A 43 11.38 -37.59 35.49
CA THR A 43 12.17 -38.57 34.73
C THR A 43 11.81 -38.46 33.26
N ALA A 44 12.64 -37.80 32.46
CA ALA A 44 12.48 -37.78 31.01
C ALA A 44 13.06 -39.06 30.39
N HIS A 45 12.24 -39.83 29.67
CA HIS A 45 12.71 -40.92 28.81
C HIS A 45 12.89 -40.38 27.39
N GLY A 46 14.09 -39.95 27.06
CA GLY A 46 14.46 -39.40 25.73
C GLY A 46 15.72 -38.56 25.79
N SER A 47 16.33 -38.30 24.63
CA SER A 47 17.42 -37.33 24.53
C SER A 47 16.85 -35.92 24.66
N VAL A 48 17.17 -35.23 25.75
CA VAL A 48 16.95 -33.79 25.84
C VAL A 48 18.13 -33.13 25.14
N VAL A 49 17.89 -32.52 23.97
CA VAL A 49 18.84 -31.58 23.39
C VAL A 49 18.66 -30.29 24.18
N ALA A 50 19.59 -29.98 25.07
CA ALA A 50 19.67 -28.61 25.59
C ALA A 50 20.04 -27.73 24.41
N GLY A 51 19.12 -26.89 23.95
CA GLY A 51 19.50 -25.72 23.16
C GLY A 51 20.46 -24.87 23.98
N GLU A 52 21.36 -24.15 23.33
CA GLU A 52 22.17 -23.13 23.99
C GLU A 52 21.20 -22.09 24.54
N TRP A 53 21.02 -22.10 25.86
CA TRP A 53 20.10 -21.18 26.49
C TRP A 53 20.79 -19.83 26.65
N ASN A 54 20.37 -18.83 25.89
CA ASN A 54 20.91 -17.48 25.94
C ASN A 54 20.23 -16.65 27.06
N TRP A 55 20.54 -16.94 28.32
CA TRP A 55 19.88 -16.33 29.50
C TRP A 55 20.23 -14.84 29.73
N TRP A 56 21.08 -14.25 28.89
CA TRP A 56 21.59 -12.89 29.10
C TRP A 56 21.55 -11.97 27.87
N ALA A 57 21.19 -12.48 26.69
CA ALA A 57 20.93 -11.60 25.56
C ALA A 57 19.71 -10.71 25.84
N PRO A 58 19.84 -9.38 25.67
CA PRO A 58 18.68 -8.50 25.66
C PRO A 58 17.69 -8.87 24.55
N VAL A 59 16.40 -8.72 24.83
CA VAL A 59 15.33 -8.82 23.82
C VAL A 59 15.14 -7.44 23.21
N LEU A 60 15.26 -7.33 21.89
CA LEU A 60 15.10 -6.05 21.19
C LEU A 60 13.62 -5.63 21.15
N VAL A 61 13.34 -4.33 21.30
CA VAL A 61 11.98 -3.78 21.37
C VAL A 61 11.70 -2.85 20.18
N SER A 62 12.56 -1.85 19.94
CA SER A 62 12.35 -0.91 18.83
C SER A 62 13.66 -0.29 18.32
N PRO A 63 13.72 0.15 17.05
CA PRO A 63 12.72 -0.08 15.99
C PRO A 63 12.62 -1.57 15.65
N SER A 64 11.46 -2.06 15.21
CA SER A 64 11.28 -3.48 14.86
C SER A 64 12.23 -3.93 13.75
N ASP A 65 12.58 -5.20 13.72
CA ASP A 65 13.40 -5.76 12.64
C ASP A 65 12.79 -5.45 11.26
N GLY A 66 13.62 -4.99 10.32
CA GLY A 66 13.20 -4.64 8.97
C GLY A 66 12.63 -3.23 8.79
N THR A 67 12.61 -2.38 9.82
CA THR A 67 12.01 -1.03 9.74
C THR A 67 12.65 -0.19 8.63
N LEU A 68 11.81 0.48 7.82
CA LEU A 68 12.19 1.56 6.91
C LEU A 68 11.76 2.91 7.49
N ALA A 69 12.72 3.69 7.99
CA ALA A 69 12.49 4.98 8.62
C ALA A 69 12.62 6.13 7.61
N GLY A 70 11.47 6.61 7.12
CA GLY A 70 11.34 7.77 6.22
C GLY A 70 11.51 9.13 6.90
N ILE A 71 11.41 10.25 6.17
CA ILE A 71 11.67 11.61 6.68
C ILE A 71 10.78 12.05 7.85
N ASN A 72 9.58 11.47 7.98
CA ASN A 72 8.62 11.74 9.05
C ASN A 72 8.21 10.49 9.85
N SER A 73 8.94 9.38 9.69
CA SER A 73 8.66 8.15 10.46
C SER A 73 8.74 8.41 11.98
N PRO A 74 8.01 7.65 12.81
CA PRO A 74 8.12 7.76 14.27
C PRO A 74 9.56 7.68 14.77
N TRP A 75 10.38 6.84 14.12
CA TRP A 75 11.79 6.69 14.46
C TRP A 75 12.63 7.92 14.06
N THR A 76 12.47 8.49 12.85
CA THR A 76 13.25 9.70 12.48
C THR A 76 12.85 10.94 13.26
N VAL A 77 11.60 11.02 13.73
CA VAL A 77 11.11 12.09 14.61
C VAL A 77 11.69 11.97 16.02
N ASN A 78 11.80 10.75 16.57
CA ASN A 78 12.41 10.48 17.87
C ASN A 78 13.35 9.27 17.82
N PRO A 79 14.60 9.41 17.31
CA PRO A 79 15.49 8.29 17.08
C PRO A 79 15.97 7.65 18.38
N LEU A 80 15.48 6.44 18.65
CA LEU A 80 15.79 5.66 19.84
C LEU A 80 15.95 4.19 19.45
N MET A 81 17.00 3.55 19.94
CA MET A 81 17.10 2.09 19.96
C MET A 81 16.76 1.62 21.37
N ASP A 82 15.89 0.63 21.48
CA ASP A 82 15.29 0.20 22.75
C ASP A 82 15.26 -1.33 22.85
N TRP A 83 15.50 -1.84 24.05
CA TRP A 83 15.50 -3.26 24.38
C TRP A 83 14.99 -3.49 25.80
N GLU A 84 14.61 -4.73 26.11
CA GLU A 84 14.14 -5.10 27.45
C GLU A 84 15.29 -5.14 28.46
N ASP A 85 14.99 -4.76 29.69
CA ASP A 85 15.93 -4.89 30.80
C ASP A 85 16.23 -6.35 31.13
N VAL A 86 17.51 -6.69 31.27
CA VAL A 86 17.91 -8.02 31.75
C VAL A 86 17.82 -8.06 33.28
N ALA A 87 16.91 -8.90 33.80
CA ALA A 87 16.60 -9.01 35.23
C ALA A 87 17.63 -9.78 36.08
N TRP A 88 18.70 -10.32 35.47
CA TRP A 88 19.65 -11.21 36.14
C TRP A 88 20.98 -10.51 36.41
N GLY A 89 21.12 -9.88 37.58
CA GLY A 89 22.37 -9.26 38.02
C GLY A 89 22.15 -8.22 39.12
N SER A 90 23.23 -7.79 39.78
CA SER A 90 23.16 -6.73 40.79
C SER A 90 23.43 -5.33 40.22
N SER A 91 24.06 -5.24 39.04
CA SER A 91 24.34 -3.99 38.33
C SER A 91 24.62 -4.26 36.84
N ILE A 92 23.56 -4.42 36.05
CA ILE A 92 23.67 -4.65 34.60
C ILE A 92 23.97 -3.34 33.87
N THR A 93 24.89 -3.42 32.92
CA THR A 93 25.09 -2.41 31.87
C THR A 93 24.98 -3.06 30.49
N TYR A 94 24.81 -2.25 29.45
CA TYR A 94 24.64 -2.72 28.08
C TYR A 94 25.72 -2.17 27.17
N ILE A 95 26.06 -2.94 26.14
CA ILE A 95 26.88 -2.50 25.01
C ILE A 95 26.05 -2.65 23.74
N TYR A 96 25.84 -1.54 23.04
CA TYR A 96 25.17 -1.47 21.75
C TYR A 96 26.21 -1.42 20.63
N GLN A 97 25.91 -2.09 19.52
CA GLN A 97 26.68 -2.02 18.29
C GLN A 97 25.78 -1.84 17.07
N SER A 98 26.27 -1.10 16.08
CA SER A 98 25.69 -1.06 14.74
C SER A 98 26.74 -1.22 13.64
N SER A 99 26.32 -1.68 12.46
CA SER A 99 27.16 -1.82 11.27
C SER A 99 26.35 -1.68 9.98
N HIS A 100 27.02 -1.32 8.89
CA HIS A 100 26.45 -1.37 7.54
C HIS A 100 26.55 -2.77 6.91
N SER A 101 27.16 -3.74 7.60
CA SER A 101 27.31 -5.12 7.18
C SER A 101 26.85 -6.07 8.29
N ASN A 102 26.25 -7.20 7.93
CA ASN A 102 25.84 -8.24 8.86
C ASN A 102 26.97 -9.22 9.22
N ALA A 103 28.21 -8.99 8.75
CA ALA A 103 29.34 -9.85 9.06
C ALA A 103 29.76 -9.73 10.53
N VAL A 104 29.83 -10.87 11.22
CA VAL A 104 30.22 -10.96 12.65
C VAL A 104 31.49 -11.79 12.85
N ASN A 105 32.23 -11.47 13.90
CA ASN A 105 33.34 -12.25 14.43
C ASN A 105 32.81 -13.50 15.15
N LEU A 106 33.72 -14.39 15.57
CA LEU A 106 33.34 -15.62 16.29
C LEU A 106 32.64 -15.33 17.63
N ASP A 107 32.89 -14.17 18.23
CA ASP A 107 32.25 -13.72 19.48
C ASP A 107 30.93 -12.96 19.24
N GLY A 108 30.41 -12.99 18.01
CA GLY A 108 29.18 -12.31 17.60
C GLY A 108 29.31 -10.81 17.34
N SER A 109 30.41 -10.15 17.72
CA SER A 109 30.59 -8.71 17.45
C SER A 109 30.71 -8.42 15.95
N PHE A 110 30.30 -7.24 15.49
CA PHE A 110 30.46 -6.90 14.06
C PHE A 110 31.94 -6.85 13.66
N VAL A 111 32.25 -7.37 12.46
CA VAL A 111 33.60 -7.31 11.87
C VAL A 111 34.03 -5.86 11.61
N SER A 112 33.09 -5.03 11.14
CA SER A 112 33.30 -3.60 10.86
C SER A 112 32.16 -2.78 11.47
N PRO A 113 32.19 -2.53 12.79
CA PRO A 113 31.15 -1.73 13.43
C PRO A 113 31.19 -0.29 12.90
N ALA A 114 30.03 0.23 12.52
CA ALA A 114 29.83 1.66 12.26
C ALA A 114 29.84 2.43 13.59
N TYR A 115 29.35 1.81 14.66
CA TYR A 115 29.39 2.36 16.01
C TYR A 115 29.46 1.24 17.07
N THR A 116 30.14 1.52 18.17
CA THR A 116 30.13 0.70 19.39
C THR A 116 30.02 1.64 20.59
N SER A 117 29.03 1.42 21.45
CA SER A 117 28.83 2.25 22.63
C SER A 117 29.85 1.93 23.74
N GLY A 118 30.00 2.86 24.69
CA GLY A 118 30.48 2.50 26.02
C GLY A 118 29.41 1.74 26.82
N ALA A 119 29.66 1.47 28.09
CA ALA A 119 28.70 0.85 28.99
C ALA A 119 27.50 1.78 29.23
N LEU A 120 26.30 1.31 28.91
CA LEU A 120 25.03 2.02 29.06
C LEU A 120 24.31 1.50 30.30
N ALA A 121 23.82 2.40 31.14
CA ALA A 121 23.06 2.04 32.35
C ALA A 121 21.55 1.86 32.08
N LEU A 122 21.06 2.35 30.94
CA LEU A 122 19.67 2.23 30.52
C LEU A 122 19.57 1.25 29.37
N SER A 123 18.42 0.60 29.23
CA SER A 123 18.13 -0.32 28.14
C SER A 123 17.75 0.38 26.82
N GLN A 124 18.37 1.53 26.56
CA GLN A 124 18.10 2.34 25.39
C GLN A 124 19.30 3.21 25.02
N ILE A 125 19.41 3.60 23.76
CA ILE A 125 20.35 4.61 23.28
C ILE A 125 19.69 5.55 22.25
N PRO A 126 19.72 6.88 22.47
CA PRO A 126 19.32 7.84 21.45
C PRO A 126 20.24 7.77 20.23
N ALA A 127 19.67 7.80 19.03
CA ALA A 127 20.40 7.73 17.76
C ALA A 127 20.16 8.95 16.84
N PRO A 128 20.13 10.20 17.35
CA PRO A 128 19.84 11.37 16.53
C PRO A 128 20.94 11.59 15.48
N GLY A 129 20.53 12.10 14.31
CA GLY A 129 21.47 12.43 13.23
C GLY A 129 22.05 11.22 12.48
N THR A 130 21.54 10.00 12.72
CA THR A 130 21.90 8.80 11.95
C THR A 130 21.68 9.05 10.46
N PRO A 131 22.71 9.02 9.60
CA PRO A 131 22.57 9.27 8.17
C PRO A 131 21.64 8.25 7.47
N ASP A 132 21.24 8.56 6.24
CA ASP A 132 20.52 7.60 5.41
C ASP A 132 21.43 6.38 5.11
N GLY A 133 20.87 5.18 5.21
CA GLY A 133 21.60 3.93 5.04
C GLY A 133 20.94 2.73 5.72
N VAL A 134 21.50 1.55 5.48
CA VAL A 134 21.09 0.30 6.14
C VAL A 134 22.01 0.04 7.34
N TYR A 135 21.42 -0.28 8.48
CA TYR A 135 22.09 -0.50 9.76
C TYR A 135 21.63 -1.82 10.38
N TYR A 136 22.55 -2.77 10.51
CA TYR A 136 22.40 -3.93 11.38
C TYR A 136 22.78 -3.51 12.80
N TRP A 137 22.01 -3.92 13.79
CA TRP A 137 22.26 -3.57 15.19
C TRP A 137 21.89 -4.70 16.14
N HIS A 138 22.56 -4.70 17.28
CA HIS A 138 22.41 -5.68 18.34
C HIS A 138 22.99 -5.15 19.66
N VAL A 139 22.61 -5.77 20.76
CA VAL A 139 22.99 -5.35 22.11
C VAL A 139 23.39 -6.57 22.93
N LYS A 140 24.36 -6.41 23.84
CA LYS A 140 24.63 -7.40 24.88
C LYS A 140 24.59 -6.76 26.25
N ALA A 141 24.30 -7.56 27.26
CA ALA A 141 24.34 -7.15 28.65
C ALA A 141 25.63 -7.63 29.35
N CYS A 142 26.11 -6.83 30.29
CA CYS A 142 27.36 -7.02 31.01
C CYS A 142 27.17 -6.72 32.50
N ASP A 143 27.82 -7.52 33.35
CA ASP A 143 27.88 -7.39 34.80
C ASP A 143 29.35 -7.29 35.19
N ALA A 144 29.63 -6.42 36.17
CA ALA A 144 31.01 -6.11 36.56
C ALA A 144 31.77 -7.33 37.12
N ILE A 145 31.07 -8.37 37.59
CA ILE A 145 31.64 -9.56 38.21
C ILE A 145 31.53 -10.77 37.28
N LEU A 146 30.39 -10.94 36.62
CA LEU A 146 30.09 -12.14 35.80
C LEU A 146 30.53 -12.01 34.34
N GLY A 147 30.97 -10.82 33.90
CA GLY A 147 31.44 -10.61 32.53
C GLY A 147 30.33 -10.09 31.61
N CYS A 148 30.26 -10.57 30.37
CA CYS A 148 29.19 -10.21 29.44
C CYS A 148 28.51 -11.46 28.90
N GLY A 149 27.22 -11.33 28.61
CA GLY A 149 26.44 -12.34 27.91
C GLY A 149 26.68 -12.31 26.40
N ASP A 150 25.95 -13.18 25.72
CA ASP A 150 25.89 -13.17 24.26
C ASP A 150 25.21 -11.90 23.74
N TRP A 151 25.45 -11.60 22.47
CA TRP A 151 24.67 -10.58 21.77
C TRP A 151 23.22 -11.03 21.58
N SER A 152 22.32 -10.06 21.51
CA SER A 152 20.93 -10.23 21.08
C SER A 152 20.86 -10.80 19.66
N GLU A 153 19.65 -11.15 19.22
CA GLU A 153 19.41 -11.24 17.78
C GLU A 153 19.82 -9.92 17.10
N MET A 154 20.23 -10.03 15.84
CA MET A 154 20.61 -8.89 15.02
C MET A 154 19.37 -8.43 14.25
N TRP A 155 18.97 -7.17 14.46
CA TRP A 155 17.90 -6.52 13.70
C TRP A 155 18.46 -5.54 12.68
N VAL A 156 17.67 -5.24 11.64
CA VAL A 156 18.00 -4.27 10.61
C VAL A 156 17.06 -3.06 10.63
N LEU A 157 17.65 -1.87 10.48
CA LEU A 157 16.97 -0.60 10.26
C LEU A 157 17.49 0.01 8.96
N THR A 158 16.58 0.46 8.08
CA THR A 158 16.91 1.29 6.92
C THR A 158 16.44 2.71 7.18
N VAL A 159 17.35 3.68 7.13
CA VAL A 159 17.01 5.11 7.16
C VAL A 159 17.05 5.63 5.74
N ASP A 160 15.93 6.13 5.23
CA ASP A 160 15.84 6.74 3.89
C ASP A 160 14.94 7.97 3.97
N ARG A 161 15.53 9.14 4.20
CA ARG A 161 14.78 10.41 4.31
C ARG A 161 14.28 10.93 2.97
N THR A 162 14.52 10.20 1.88
CA THR A 162 13.83 10.45 0.62
C THR A 162 12.46 9.78 0.57
N VAL A 163 12.13 8.91 1.52
CA VAL A 163 10.80 8.30 1.66
C VAL A 163 9.96 9.13 2.63
N GLN A 164 8.74 9.48 2.23
CA GLN A 164 7.75 10.10 3.10
C GLN A 164 6.74 9.03 3.54
N GLU A 165 6.59 8.83 4.85
CA GLU A 165 5.49 8.01 5.36
C GLU A 165 4.16 8.71 5.12
N ALA A 166 3.18 7.96 4.63
CA ALA A 166 1.82 8.42 4.40
C ALA A 166 0.90 7.87 5.51
N ASN A 167 -0.19 8.59 5.76
CA ASN A 167 -1.29 8.13 6.60
C ASN A 167 -2.43 7.57 5.75
N PRO A 168 -3.28 6.71 6.33
CA PRO A 168 -4.47 6.25 5.63
C PRO A 168 -5.29 7.45 5.14
N GLY A 169 -5.65 7.45 3.86
CA GLY A 169 -6.34 8.54 3.18
C GLY A 169 -5.45 9.67 2.63
N ASP A 170 -4.14 9.70 2.88
CA ASP A 170 -3.23 10.69 2.25
C ASP A 170 -3.13 10.47 0.73
N VAL A 171 -3.24 9.20 0.30
CA VAL A 171 -3.40 8.81 -1.10
C VAL A 171 -4.61 7.91 -1.22
N ALA A 172 -5.54 8.24 -2.11
CA ALA A 172 -6.70 7.40 -2.40
C ALA A 172 -6.47 6.61 -3.70
N ILE A 173 -6.98 5.38 -3.76
CA ILE A 173 -7.27 4.72 -5.04
C ILE A 173 -8.45 5.50 -5.64
N ASN A 174 -8.19 6.21 -6.73
CA ASN A 174 -9.07 7.26 -7.23
C ASN A 174 -9.97 6.81 -8.37
N GLU A 175 -9.44 6.01 -9.30
CA GLU A 175 -10.19 5.55 -10.44
C GLU A 175 -9.60 4.24 -10.96
N ILE A 176 -10.47 3.32 -11.40
CA ILE A 176 -10.08 1.97 -11.84
C ILE A 176 -10.82 1.62 -13.12
N MET A 177 -10.08 1.29 -14.18
CA MET A 177 -10.61 0.73 -15.42
C MET A 177 -10.41 -0.78 -15.44
N TRP A 178 -11.16 -1.46 -14.59
CA TRP A 178 -11.00 -2.89 -14.30
C TRP A 178 -11.41 -3.84 -15.43
N MET A 179 -12.04 -3.33 -16.49
CA MET A 179 -12.51 -4.12 -17.64
C MET A 179 -11.70 -3.92 -18.92
N GLY A 180 -10.69 -3.06 -18.86
CA GLY A 180 -9.99 -2.54 -20.02
C GLY A 180 -10.88 -1.64 -20.90
N SER A 181 -10.40 -1.32 -22.10
CA SER A 181 -11.09 -0.43 -23.03
C SER A 181 -11.77 -1.19 -24.17
N SER A 182 -12.41 -0.45 -25.08
CA SER A 182 -12.94 -0.98 -26.33
C SER A 182 -11.88 -1.51 -27.30
N LYS A 183 -10.59 -1.19 -27.07
CA LYS A 183 -9.47 -1.69 -27.89
C LYS A 183 -8.95 -3.04 -27.38
N SER A 184 -8.88 -3.20 -26.06
CA SER A 184 -8.39 -4.42 -25.42
C SER A 184 -8.95 -4.56 -24.01
N TYR A 185 -9.32 -5.80 -23.64
CA TYR A 185 -9.68 -6.14 -22.26
C TYR A 185 -8.50 -5.96 -21.30
N ALA A 186 -7.26 -5.99 -21.80
CA ALA A 186 -6.06 -5.77 -21.01
C ALA A 186 -5.64 -4.29 -20.94
N ASP A 187 -6.37 -3.36 -21.58
CA ASP A 187 -6.10 -1.92 -21.48
C ASP A 187 -6.61 -1.34 -20.15
N GLU A 188 -6.18 -1.98 -19.07
CA GLU A 188 -6.55 -1.72 -17.69
C GLU A 188 -5.61 -0.68 -17.08
N TRP A 189 -6.11 0.05 -16.09
CA TRP A 189 -5.33 1.02 -15.36
C TRP A 189 -5.92 1.33 -14.00
N ILE A 190 -5.06 1.81 -13.11
CA ILE A 190 -5.38 2.24 -11.76
C ILE A 190 -4.81 3.64 -11.60
N GLU A 191 -5.62 4.55 -11.07
CA GLU A 191 -5.20 5.89 -10.73
C GLU A 191 -5.18 6.10 -9.22
N LEU A 192 -4.13 6.79 -8.76
CA LEU A 192 -3.99 7.25 -7.38
C LEU A 192 -4.16 8.77 -7.32
N ARG A 193 -4.80 9.28 -6.26
CA ARG A 193 -4.95 10.72 -5.99
C ARG A 193 -4.33 11.09 -4.65
N ASN A 194 -3.48 12.11 -4.65
CA ASN A 194 -2.92 12.68 -3.43
C ASN A 194 -3.92 13.66 -2.81
N MET A 195 -4.31 13.43 -1.56
CA MET A 195 -5.28 14.25 -0.82
C MET A 195 -4.62 15.31 0.05
N THR A 196 -3.30 15.41 0.03
CA THR A 196 -2.52 16.32 0.86
C THR A 196 -2.06 17.57 0.09
N GLY A 197 -1.69 18.61 0.84
CA GLY A 197 -1.10 19.84 0.31
C GLY A 197 0.38 19.73 -0.08
N ASN A 198 1.00 18.54 0.02
CA ASN A 198 2.42 18.31 -0.27
C ASN A 198 2.57 17.19 -1.31
N GLY A 199 3.69 17.15 -2.03
CA GLY A 199 3.97 16.02 -2.91
C GLY A 199 4.27 14.74 -2.11
N ILE A 200 3.79 13.58 -2.58
CA ILE A 200 4.01 12.27 -1.95
C ILE A 200 4.89 11.42 -2.87
N ILE A 201 5.98 10.87 -2.32
CA ILE A 201 6.92 10.01 -3.03
C ILE A 201 6.42 8.56 -2.96
N LEU A 202 6.22 7.93 -4.11
CA LEU A 202 5.65 6.58 -4.26
C LEU A 202 6.69 5.46 -4.40
N LYS A 203 7.98 5.76 -4.22
CA LYS A 203 9.05 4.77 -4.35
C LYS A 203 8.78 3.57 -3.45
N ASN A 204 8.73 2.38 -4.03
CA ASN A 204 8.46 1.09 -3.40
C ASN A 204 7.06 0.95 -2.76
N TRP A 205 6.10 1.81 -3.11
CA TRP A 205 4.70 1.57 -2.76
C TRP A 205 4.18 0.35 -3.51
N VAL A 206 3.21 -0.33 -2.92
CA VAL A 206 2.65 -1.58 -3.45
C VAL A 206 1.14 -1.47 -3.58
N ILE A 207 0.59 -1.95 -4.69
CA ILE A 207 -0.84 -2.24 -4.84
C ILE A 207 -0.98 -3.76 -4.84
N GLU A 208 -1.50 -4.32 -3.75
CA GLU A 208 -1.76 -5.76 -3.65
C GLU A 208 -3.00 -6.16 -4.44
N ASN A 209 -2.98 -7.38 -4.99
CA ASN A 209 -4.04 -7.98 -5.82
C ASN A 209 -4.37 -7.16 -7.08
N ALA A 210 -3.39 -6.47 -7.66
CA ALA A 210 -3.56 -5.72 -8.90
C ALA A 210 -2.85 -6.39 -10.10
N GLY A 211 -2.21 -7.55 -9.89
CA GLY A 211 -1.48 -8.26 -10.93
C GLY A 211 -1.80 -9.75 -11.00
N ASP A 212 -1.10 -10.44 -11.89
CA ASP A 212 -1.38 -11.84 -12.25
C ASP A 212 -1.08 -12.85 -11.13
N SER A 213 -1.46 -14.12 -11.35
CA SER A 213 -1.22 -15.19 -10.37
C SER A 213 0.25 -15.47 -10.03
N GLY A 214 1.21 -15.03 -10.87
CA GLY A 214 2.65 -15.18 -10.64
C GLY A 214 3.26 -13.96 -9.94
N THR A 215 2.66 -12.79 -10.11
CA THR A 215 3.05 -11.48 -9.60
C THR A 215 1.81 -10.69 -9.18
N PRO A 216 1.15 -11.09 -8.07
CA PRO A 216 -0.16 -10.56 -7.70
C PRO A 216 -0.16 -9.07 -7.31
N ASN A 217 1.02 -8.47 -7.19
CA ASN A 217 1.21 -7.12 -6.67
C ASN A 217 1.90 -6.25 -7.71
N ILE A 218 1.44 -5.00 -7.82
CA ILE A 218 2.14 -3.95 -8.57
C ILE A 218 3.04 -3.17 -7.61
N ILE A 219 4.33 -3.11 -7.92
CA ILE A 219 5.31 -2.33 -7.15
C ILE A 219 5.64 -1.07 -7.93
N ILE A 220 5.45 0.11 -7.33
CA ILE A 220 5.80 1.40 -7.94
C ILE A 220 7.28 1.66 -7.67
N PRO A 221 8.18 1.54 -8.67
CA PRO A 221 9.62 1.60 -8.41
C PRO A 221 10.08 3.01 -8.04
N SER A 222 9.39 4.04 -8.56
CA SER A 222 9.63 5.45 -8.25
C SER A 222 8.47 6.30 -8.76
N GLY A 223 8.31 7.51 -8.23
CA GLY A 223 7.27 8.42 -8.65
C GLY A 223 7.00 9.46 -7.57
N ILE A 224 6.41 10.58 -7.97
CA ILE A 224 5.89 11.59 -7.05
C ILE A 224 4.48 11.92 -7.52
N ILE A 225 3.52 11.91 -6.60
CA ILE A 225 2.22 12.55 -6.83
C ILE A 225 2.30 13.97 -6.27
N PRO A 226 2.27 15.03 -7.09
CA PRO A 226 2.20 16.40 -6.58
C PRO A 226 0.98 16.60 -5.66
N ALA A 227 1.01 17.66 -4.86
CA ALA A 227 -0.11 18.04 -4.00
C ALA A 227 -1.43 18.10 -4.79
N ASN A 228 -2.49 17.49 -4.27
CA ASN A 228 -3.83 17.46 -4.90
C ASN A 228 -3.85 16.98 -6.36
N SER A 229 -2.89 16.14 -6.76
CA SER A 229 -2.74 15.66 -8.14
C SER A 229 -2.91 14.14 -8.22
N PHE A 230 -2.72 13.60 -9.43
CA PHE A 230 -3.01 12.22 -9.79
C PHE A 230 -1.76 11.49 -10.28
N TYR A 231 -1.75 10.17 -10.14
CA TYR A 231 -0.70 9.29 -10.64
C TYR A 231 -1.34 8.07 -11.31
N LEU A 232 -1.21 8.01 -12.64
CA LEU A 232 -1.82 6.99 -13.48
C LEU A 232 -0.85 5.82 -13.71
N ILE A 233 -1.29 4.61 -13.40
CA ILE A 233 -0.57 3.36 -13.65
C ILE A 233 -1.36 2.60 -14.71
N SER A 234 -0.82 2.47 -15.92
CA SER A 234 -1.52 1.87 -17.06
C SER A 234 -0.82 0.62 -17.59
N ASN A 235 -1.61 -0.31 -18.14
CA ASN A 235 -1.08 -1.54 -18.75
C ASN A 235 -0.26 -1.21 -20.01
N TYR A 236 -0.78 -0.28 -20.81
CA TYR A 236 -0.20 0.17 -22.06
C TYR A 236 0.11 1.67 -22.05
N SER A 237 1.05 2.09 -22.91
CA SER A 237 1.24 3.50 -23.26
C SER A 237 0.11 3.99 -24.16
N ALA A 238 -0.13 5.31 -24.18
CA ALA A 238 -1.14 5.92 -25.05
C ALA A 238 -0.85 5.70 -26.55
N ALA A 239 0.42 5.48 -26.90
CA ALA A 239 0.83 5.19 -28.28
C ALA A 239 0.63 3.71 -28.69
N ASN A 240 0.26 2.82 -27.77
CA ASN A 240 0.03 1.41 -28.08
C ASN A 240 -1.29 1.24 -28.84
N ALA A 241 -1.28 0.44 -29.92
CA ALA A 241 -2.49 0.17 -30.70
C ALA A 241 -3.61 -0.55 -29.92
N SER A 242 -3.26 -1.19 -28.79
CA SER A 242 -4.19 -1.85 -27.87
C SER A 242 -4.72 -0.90 -26.79
N SER A 243 -4.25 0.34 -26.73
CA SER A 243 -4.73 1.34 -25.79
C SER A 243 -5.74 2.29 -26.44
N ALA A 244 -6.74 2.67 -25.66
CA ALA A 244 -7.65 3.76 -25.99
C ALA A 244 -7.31 5.06 -25.25
N LEU A 245 -6.33 5.06 -24.34
CA LEU A 245 -5.90 6.27 -23.64
C LEU A 245 -5.23 7.24 -24.61
N ASN A 246 -5.58 8.53 -24.54
CA ASN A 246 -4.85 9.62 -25.20
C ASN A 246 -3.86 10.32 -24.25
N ILE A 247 -3.73 9.79 -23.04
CA ILE A 247 -2.89 10.33 -21.97
C ILE A 247 -1.88 9.27 -21.57
N GLU A 248 -0.61 9.66 -21.49
CA GLU A 248 0.46 8.77 -21.03
C GLU A 248 0.38 8.55 -19.51
N GLY A 249 0.43 7.28 -19.10
CA GLY A 249 0.58 6.86 -17.72
C GLY A 249 1.86 7.41 -17.09
N ASN A 250 1.82 7.72 -15.79
CA ASN A 250 3.02 8.03 -15.01
C ASN A 250 3.91 6.78 -14.84
N MET A 251 3.28 5.61 -14.76
CA MET A 251 3.92 4.31 -14.82
C MET A 251 3.19 3.44 -15.84
N ILE A 252 3.95 2.78 -16.72
CA ILE A 252 3.43 1.83 -17.69
C ILE A 252 3.99 0.46 -17.35
N THR A 253 3.13 -0.52 -17.17
CA THR A 253 3.54 -1.88 -16.76
C THR A 253 2.58 -2.92 -17.31
N THR A 254 3.10 -4.00 -17.90
CA THR A 254 2.25 -5.09 -18.37
C THR A 254 1.78 -6.05 -17.27
N GLY A 255 2.06 -5.71 -16.00
CA GLY A 255 1.74 -6.55 -14.86
C GLY A 255 0.33 -6.37 -14.32
N ILE A 256 -0.43 -5.36 -14.78
CA ILE A 256 -1.81 -5.17 -14.33
C ILE A 256 -2.66 -6.30 -14.91
N GLU A 257 -3.39 -6.99 -14.03
CA GLU A 257 -4.41 -7.96 -14.41
C GLU A 257 -5.54 -7.89 -13.38
N LEU A 258 -6.61 -7.17 -13.73
CA LEU A 258 -7.76 -6.97 -12.85
C LEU A 258 -8.87 -7.98 -13.16
N VAL A 259 -9.45 -8.53 -12.10
CA VAL A 259 -10.48 -9.57 -12.24
C VAL A 259 -11.84 -8.93 -12.47
N ASN A 260 -12.44 -9.16 -13.64
CA ASN A 260 -13.76 -8.61 -14.01
C ASN A 260 -14.90 -8.89 -13.00
N VAL A 261 -14.80 -9.97 -12.20
CA VAL A 261 -15.80 -10.29 -11.17
C VAL A 261 -15.58 -9.56 -9.84
N GLY A 262 -14.51 -8.79 -9.71
CA GLY A 262 -14.13 -8.03 -8.52
C GLY A 262 -13.04 -8.66 -7.67
N GLU A 263 -12.31 -7.78 -6.98
CA GLU A 263 -11.28 -8.11 -6.00
C GLU A 263 -11.06 -6.92 -5.04
N GLN A 264 -10.27 -7.14 -3.98
CA GLN A 264 -9.86 -6.06 -3.09
C GLN A 264 -8.42 -5.65 -3.39
N LEU A 265 -8.25 -4.43 -3.90
CA LEU A 265 -6.96 -3.78 -3.99
C LEU A 265 -6.58 -3.19 -2.63
N THR A 266 -5.31 -3.33 -2.25
CA THR A 266 -4.77 -2.68 -1.05
C THR A 266 -3.54 -1.87 -1.44
N LEU A 267 -3.64 -0.55 -1.33
CA LEU A 267 -2.53 0.37 -1.50
C LEU A 267 -1.72 0.41 -0.20
N LYS A 268 -0.43 0.09 -0.28
CA LYS A 268 0.52 0.16 0.83
C LYS A 268 1.65 1.12 0.50
N ASP A 269 2.07 1.87 1.50
CA ASP A 269 3.30 2.66 1.38
C ASP A 269 4.55 1.78 1.41
N ALA A 270 5.72 2.40 1.26
CA ALA A 270 7.01 1.72 1.24
C ALA A 270 7.35 0.96 2.54
N THR A 271 6.66 1.25 3.64
CA THR A 271 6.83 0.57 4.94
C THR A 271 5.89 -0.62 5.09
N GLY A 272 4.96 -0.83 4.15
CA GLY A 272 3.93 -1.86 4.20
C GLY A 272 2.66 -1.42 4.93
N LYS A 273 2.55 -0.15 5.34
CA LYS A 273 1.35 0.40 5.97
C LYS A 273 0.25 0.57 4.92
N ALA A 274 -0.93 0.04 5.20
CA ALA A 274 -2.10 0.23 4.34
C ALA A 274 -2.54 1.70 4.34
N ILE A 275 -2.68 2.27 3.15
CA ILE A 275 -3.04 3.67 2.92
C ILE A 275 -4.48 3.79 2.45
N ASP A 276 -4.91 2.91 1.54
CA ASP A 276 -6.30 2.85 1.07
C ASP A 276 -6.62 1.45 0.52
N GLN A 277 -7.90 1.11 0.44
CA GLN A 277 -8.37 -0.21 0.00
C GLN A 277 -9.69 -0.11 -0.76
N THR A 278 -9.89 -0.94 -1.79
CA THR A 278 -11.22 -1.07 -2.41
C THR A 278 -12.14 -1.99 -1.59
N PRO A 279 -13.45 -2.02 -1.86
CA PRO A 279 -14.37 -2.97 -1.22
C PRO A 279 -14.01 -4.42 -1.55
N THR A 280 -14.36 -5.35 -0.67
CA THR A 280 -14.19 -6.80 -0.93
C THR A 280 -15.30 -7.34 -1.83
N GLY A 281 -14.95 -8.25 -2.74
CA GLY A 281 -15.93 -8.94 -3.59
C GLY A 281 -16.10 -8.25 -4.94
N PRO A 282 -17.31 -8.23 -5.53
CA PRO A 282 -17.56 -7.54 -6.79
C PRO A 282 -17.13 -6.09 -6.76
N TRP A 283 -16.61 -5.60 -7.89
CA TRP A 283 -16.41 -4.16 -8.09
C TRP A 283 -17.71 -3.44 -7.77
N SER A 284 -17.62 -2.42 -6.91
CA SER A 284 -18.82 -1.73 -6.43
C SER A 284 -19.45 -0.89 -7.53
N GLU A 285 -18.64 -0.45 -8.49
CA GLU A 285 -19.01 0.45 -9.57
C GLU A 285 -18.20 0.16 -10.83
N GLY A 286 -18.50 0.89 -11.91
CA GLY A 286 -17.99 0.65 -13.24
C GLY A 286 -18.88 -0.32 -14.02
N THR A 287 -18.82 -0.25 -15.35
CA THR A 287 -19.65 -1.08 -16.23
C THR A 287 -18.86 -1.69 -17.37
N ASN A 288 -18.94 -3.01 -17.52
CA ASN A 288 -18.36 -3.76 -18.62
C ASN A 288 -19.44 -4.25 -19.60
N ALA A 289 -20.03 -3.32 -20.36
CA ALA A 289 -21.05 -3.63 -21.36
C ALA A 289 -20.58 -3.15 -22.75
N THR A 290 -21.53 -2.67 -23.58
CA THR A 290 -21.21 -1.94 -24.81
C THR A 290 -20.36 -0.71 -24.50
N LEU A 291 -20.67 -0.02 -23.40
CA LEU A 291 -19.83 1.01 -22.83
C LEU A 291 -18.87 0.38 -21.82
N LYS A 292 -17.63 0.87 -21.79
CA LYS A 292 -16.59 0.59 -20.80
C LYS A 292 -16.49 1.82 -19.91
N GLN A 293 -16.93 1.70 -18.67
CA GLN A 293 -17.05 2.83 -17.76
C GLN A 293 -16.28 2.54 -16.48
N SER A 294 -15.30 3.39 -16.18
CA SER A 294 -14.47 3.24 -15.00
C SER A 294 -15.26 3.34 -13.70
N MET A 295 -14.66 2.77 -12.66
CA MET A 295 -15.06 2.92 -11.26
C MET A 295 -14.31 4.11 -10.67
N GLU A 296 -15.01 5.19 -10.34
CA GLU A 296 -14.46 6.44 -9.84
C GLU A 296 -14.73 6.62 -8.35
N ARG A 297 -13.76 7.19 -7.64
CA ARG A 297 -13.89 7.65 -6.26
C ARG A 297 -14.68 8.95 -6.21
N ASN A 298 -15.46 9.16 -5.16
CA ASN A 298 -16.15 10.45 -4.96
C ASN A 298 -15.17 11.61 -4.74
N LEU A 299 -15.63 12.84 -4.97
CA LEU A 299 -14.82 14.06 -4.81
C LEU A 299 -14.27 14.18 -3.40
N VAL A 300 -15.14 13.97 -2.40
CA VAL A 300 -14.75 13.69 -1.01
C VAL A 300 -14.60 12.17 -0.89
N PRO A 301 -13.36 11.65 -0.85
CA PRO A 301 -13.15 10.23 -1.07
C PRO A 301 -13.74 9.37 0.04
N GLY A 302 -13.70 9.75 1.33
CA GLY A 302 -14.18 8.87 2.41
C GLY A 302 -13.37 7.56 2.52
N ASP A 303 -13.95 6.54 3.16
CA ASP A 303 -13.35 5.20 3.37
C ASP A 303 -13.47 4.30 2.13
N GLY A 304 -12.33 3.82 1.63
CA GLY A 304 -12.17 3.04 0.39
C GLY A 304 -13.06 1.81 0.33
N MET A 305 -13.24 1.17 1.48
CA MET A 305 -13.93 -0.11 1.60
C MET A 305 -15.45 -0.01 1.49
N GLN A 306 -16.00 1.21 1.51
CA GLN A 306 -17.44 1.44 1.44
C GLN A 306 -17.86 1.81 0.02
N GLY A 307 -18.73 0.99 -0.58
CA GLY A 307 -19.23 1.20 -1.94
C GLY A 307 -19.89 2.57 -2.17
N ILE A 308 -20.45 3.18 -1.12
CA ILE A 308 -21.06 4.53 -1.18
C ILE A 308 -20.08 5.64 -1.58
N ASN A 309 -18.78 5.39 -1.44
CA ASN A 309 -17.72 6.33 -1.75
C ASN A 309 -17.18 6.16 -3.19
N TRP A 310 -17.86 5.36 -3.99
CA TRP A 310 -17.56 5.10 -5.39
C TRP A 310 -18.78 5.41 -6.26
N HIS A 311 -18.54 5.72 -7.53
CA HIS A 311 -19.57 5.82 -8.57
C HIS A 311 -19.03 5.36 -9.92
N THR A 312 -19.93 5.02 -10.84
CA THR A 312 -19.58 4.75 -12.25
C THR A 312 -19.42 6.08 -13.01
N CYS A 313 -18.37 6.22 -13.83
CA CYS A 313 -18.21 7.38 -14.72
C CYS A 313 -19.24 7.32 -15.87
N ILE A 314 -20.40 7.93 -15.66
CA ILE A 314 -21.50 7.98 -16.65
C ILE A 314 -21.62 9.34 -17.33
N ALA A 315 -20.91 10.36 -16.83
CA ALA A 315 -21.02 11.72 -17.33
C ALA A 315 -20.61 11.80 -18.79
N ILE A 316 -21.25 12.68 -19.56
CA ILE A 316 -20.89 12.86 -20.97
C ILE A 316 -19.43 13.31 -21.12
N GLY A 317 -18.92 14.09 -20.16
CA GLY A 317 -17.52 14.52 -20.12
C GLY A 317 -16.52 13.40 -19.84
N CYS A 318 -16.95 12.23 -19.35
CA CYS A 318 -16.08 11.05 -19.21
C CYS A 318 -15.68 10.47 -20.58
N ASN A 319 -16.43 10.78 -21.65
CA ASN A 319 -16.21 10.30 -23.00
C ASN A 319 -15.71 11.44 -23.89
N ASP A 320 -14.54 11.99 -23.58
CA ASP A 320 -13.96 13.12 -24.29
C ASP A 320 -12.56 12.78 -24.81
N ILE A 321 -12.18 13.35 -25.95
CA ILE A 321 -10.85 13.15 -26.55
C ILE A 321 -9.69 13.68 -25.70
N THR A 322 -9.99 14.45 -24.64
CA THR A 322 -9.01 14.82 -23.61
C THR A 322 -8.44 13.58 -22.94
N TYR A 323 -9.25 12.53 -22.74
CA TYR A 323 -8.88 11.29 -22.06
C TYR A 323 -8.65 10.13 -23.03
N TRP A 324 -9.45 10.06 -24.09
CA TRP A 324 -9.52 8.93 -25.00
C TRP A 324 -9.01 9.28 -26.40
N ASP A 325 -8.48 8.29 -27.12
CA ASP A 325 -7.97 8.46 -28.49
C ASP A 325 -9.07 8.95 -29.44
N ILE A 326 -10.29 8.48 -29.22
CA ILE A 326 -11.52 8.89 -29.88
C ILE A 326 -12.70 8.85 -28.89
N GLU A 327 -13.69 9.71 -29.11
CA GLU A 327 -15.01 9.56 -28.48
C GLU A 327 -15.68 8.26 -28.96
N GLY A 328 -16.45 7.61 -28.07
CA GLY A 328 -17.07 6.33 -28.40
C GLY A 328 -17.51 5.56 -27.17
N ASN A 329 -16.93 4.39 -26.93
CA ASN A 329 -17.42 3.46 -25.93
C ASN A 329 -16.66 3.52 -24.59
N ASN A 330 -15.67 4.39 -24.41
CA ASN A 330 -14.82 4.43 -23.22
C ASN A 330 -15.15 5.65 -22.34
N TYR A 331 -15.31 5.45 -21.04
CA TYR A 331 -15.67 6.49 -20.08
C TYR A 331 -14.75 6.41 -18.87
N GLY A 332 -14.16 7.55 -18.52
CA GLY A 332 -13.27 7.73 -17.38
C GLY A 332 -12.55 9.06 -17.46
N THR A 333 -11.87 9.47 -16.39
CA THR A 333 -11.23 10.79 -16.29
C THR A 333 -9.75 10.71 -15.88
N PRO A 334 -8.94 9.86 -16.54
CA PRO A 334 -7.53 9.70 -16.19
C PRO A 334 -6.79 11.05 -16.17
N ARG A 335 -6.12 11.30 -15.04
CA ARG A 335 -5.35 12.49 -14.66
C ARG A 335 -6.18 13.77 -14.49
N ALA A 336 -7.49 13.64 -14.33
CA ALA A 336 -8.39 14.74 -14.07
C ALA A 336 -9.29 14.47 -12.86
N ALA A 337 -10.09 15.46 -12.49
CA ALA A 337 -11.08 15.28 -11.44
C ALA A 337 -12.24 14.40 -11.94
N ASN A 338 -12.57 13.39 -11.14
CA ASN A 338 -13.71 12.49 -11.36
C ASN A 338 -15.02 13.24 -11.60
N LEU A 339 -15.81 12.76 -12.55
CA LEU A 339 -17.01 13.45 -13.02
C LEU A 339 -18.27 12.81 -12.44
N SER A 340 -18.79 13.53 -11.46
CA SER A 340 -19.52 13.00 -10.33
C SER A 340 -21.05 13.12 -10.52
N GLU A 341 -21.59 12.84 -11.72
CA GLU A 341 -23.03 13.09 -12.00
C GLU A 341 -24.00 12.40 -11.00
N ASN A 342 -23.54 11.35 -10.31
CA ASN A 342 -24.26 10.68 -9.21
C ASN A 342 -23.54 10.73 -7.85
N ASP A 343 -22.57 11.62 -7.66
CA ASP A 343 -21.82 11.74 -6.40
C ASP A 343 -22.63 12.55 -5.38
N PRO A 344 -23.07 11.92 -4.27
CA PRO A 344 -23.84 12.62 -3.25
C PRO A 344 -23.04 13.71 -2.52
N SER A 345 -21.70 13.67 -2.55
CA SER A 345 -20.84 14.68 -1.92
C SER A 345 -20.81 16.01 -2.67
N PHE A 346 -21.19 16.03 -3.96
CA PHE A 346 -21.26 17.25 -4.75
C PHE A 346 -22.38 18.19 -4.27
N VAL A 347 -23.44 17.63 -3.69
CA VAL A 347 -24.56 18.40 -3.12
C VAL A 347 -24.17 19.10 -1.81
N GLU A 348 -23.23 18.52 -1.04
CA GLU A 348 -22.80 19.07 0.26
C GLU A 348 -21.91 20.31 0.10
N LEU A 349 -21.15 20.43 -0.99
CA LEU A 349 -20.31 21.61 -1.30
C LEU A 349 -21.11 22.81 -1.85
N LEU A 350 -22.33 22.58 -2.35
CA LEU A 350 -23.23 23.63 -2.83
C LEU A 350 -24.27 24.07 -1.78
N ALA A 351 -24.33 23.40 -0.63
CA ALA A 351 -25.16 23.84 0.47
C ALA A 351 -24.59 25.15 1.03
N PRO A 352 -25.35 26.26 1.03
CA PRO A 352 -24.87 27.50 1.65
C PRO A 352 -24.59 27.21 3.12
N GLU A 353 -23.39 27.57 3.59
CA GLU A 353 -23.02 27.56 4.99
C GLU A 353 -24.11 28.34 5.75
N VAL A 354 -24.99 27.63 6.46
CA VAL A 354 -26.00 28.27 7.31
C VAL A 354 -25.22 28.85 8.48
N VAL A 355 -24.74 30.08 8.31
CA VAL A 355 -24.13 30.86 9.38
C VAL A 355 -25.23 31.11 10.41
N PHE A 356 -25.27 30.25 11.43
CA PHE A 356 -26.01 30.53 12.65
C PHE A 356 -25.32 31.71 13.33
N VAL A 357 -25.74 32.92 12.98
CA VAL A 357 -25.43 34.10 13.78
C VAL A 357 -26.14 33.90 15.11
N PRO A 358 -25.45 33.78 16.27
CA PRO A 358 -26.13 33.70 17.54
C PRO A 358 -26.85 35.03 17.76
N ASP A 359 -28.18 35.01 17.62
CA ASP A 359 -29.03 36.14 17.97
C ASP A 359 -28.90 36.39 19.47
N SER A 360 -28.24 37.50 19.81
CA SER A 360 -28.10 37.99 21.18
C SER A 360 -29.21 39.01 21.48
N SER A 361 -30.45 38.62 21.20
CA SER A 361 -31.64 39.40 21.53
C SER A 361 -32.50 38.63 22.54
N PRO A 362 -32.82 39.22 23.72
CA PRO A 362 -33.70 38.56 24.67
C PRO A 362 -35.13 38.52 24.13
N SER A 363 -35.62 37.29 23.95
CA SER A 363 -37.01 36.95 23.66
C SER A 363 -37.99 37.68 24.60
N PRO A 364 -39.07 38.30 24.08
CA PRO A 364 -40.29 38.47 24.85
C PRO A 364 -41.17 37.21 24.73
N THR A 365 -41.72 36.84 25.88
CA THR A 365 -42.75 35.85 26.21
C THR A 365 -43.77 35.56 25.09
N PRO A 366 -44.19 34.29 24.88
CA PRO A 366 -45.20 33.97 23.87
C PRO A 366 -46.61 34.32 24.36
N GLU A 367 -47.33 35.14 23.59
CA GLU A 367 -48.81 35.20 23.61
C GLU A 367 -49.37 34.24 22.54
N PRO A 368 -50.51 33.55 22.79
CA PRO A 368 -51.10 32.65 21.82
C PRO A 368 -51.95 33.45 20.82
N VAL A 369 -51.59 33.43 19.54
CA VAL A 369 -52.42 33.99 18.47
C VAL A 369 -52.63 32.96 17.36
N ALA A 370 -53.86 32.97 16.87
CA ALA A 370 -54.57 31.94 16.14
C ALA A 370 -53.94 31.50 14.80
N VAL A 371 -54.27 30.26 14.46
CA VAL A 371 -54.15 29.67 13.13
C VAL A 371 -54.99 30.47 12.14
N THR A 372 -54.34 31.15 11.20
CA THR A 372 -54.96 31.60 9.96
C THR A 372 -54.08 31.17 8.79
N ASP A 373 -54.76 30.56 7.82
CA ASP A 373 -54.24 29.90 6.63
C ASP A 373 -53.16 30.70 5.90
N LEU A 374 -51.99 30.08 5.70
CA LEU A 374 -51.04 30.50 4.68
C LEU A 374 -51.44 29.84 3.37
N ILE A 375 -52.06 30.66 2.53
CA ILE A 375 -52.25 30.47 1.09
C ILE A 375 -50.90 30.09 0.48
N ILE A 376 -50.85 28.93 -0.17
CA ILE A 376 -49.79 28.55 -1.10
C ILE A 376 -49.94 29.47 -2.30
N ASP A 377 -49.10 30.50 -2.41
CA ASP A 377 -48.97 31.24 -3.66
C ASP A 377 -48.24 30.33 -4.65
N ALA A 378 -48.99 29.89 -5.65
CA ALA A 378 -48.50 29.06 -6.72
C ALA A 378 -47.38 29.78 -7.48
N LEU A 379 -46.24 29.10 -7.65
CA LEU A 379 -45.21 29.51 -8.60
C LEU A 379 -45.85 29.74 -9.98
N PRO A 380 -45.47 30.80 -10.71
CA PRO A 380 -45.97 31.03 -12.06
C PRO A 380 -45.58 29.84 -12.95
N PRO A 381 -46.46 29.38 -13.86
CA PRO A 381 -46.15 28.28 -14.74
C PRO A 381 -44.96 28.63 -15.65
N LEU A 382 -44.05 27.67 -15.78
CA LEU A 382 -42.93 27.70 -16.70
C LEU A 382 -43.43 27.98 -18.14
N PRO A 383 -42.76 28.85 -18.93
CA PRO A 383 -43.20 29.11 -20.30
C PRO A 383 -43.19 27.80 -21.11
N THR A 384 -44.36 27.48 -21.66
CA THR A 384 -44.55 26.35 -22.58
C THR A 384 -43.68 26.57 -23.80
N ILE A 385 -42.63 25.77 -23.96
CA ILE A 385 -41.87 25.71 -25.21
C ILE A 385 -42.76 24.97 -26.22
N GLU A 386 -43.24 25.71 -27.21
CA GLU A 386 -43.99 25.18 -28.34
C GLU A 386 -43.07 24.22 -29.13
N PRO A 387 -43.51 22.99 -29.46
CA PRO A 387 -42.67 22.06 -30.20
C PRO A 387 -42.40 22.63 -31.60
N THR A 388 -41.12 22.85 -31.90
CA THR A 388 -40.63 23.14 -33.25
C THR A 388 -41.20 22.10 -34.23
N PRO A 389 -41.85 22.52 -35.34
CA PRO A 389 -42.44 21.58 -36.28
C PRO A 389 -41.35 20.70 -36.90
N ALA A 390 -41.60 19.38 -36.87
CA ALA A 390 -40.74 18.36 -37.47
C ALA A 390 -40.49 18.67 -38.96
N PRO A 391 -39.26 18.45 -39.47
CA PRO A 391 -39.01 18.57 -40.90
C PRO A 391 -39.85 17.52 -41.66
N SER A 392 -40.63 18.01 -42.63
CA SER A 392 -41.40 17.21 -43.58
C SER A 392 -40.50 16.20 -44.31
N PRO A 393 -40.96 14.96 -44.59
CA PRO A 393 -40.16 13.97 -45.30
C PRO A 393 -39.90 14.43 -46.74
N THR A 394 -38.63 14.65 -47.07
CA THR A 394 -38.16 14.80 -48.45
C THR A 394 -38.20 13.41 -49.13
N PRO A 395 -38.73 13.31 -50.36
CA PRO A 395 -39.03 12.04 -51.00
C PRO A 395 -37.80 11.19 -51.30
N GLU A 396 -38.01 9.89 -51.13
CA GLU A 396 -37.16 8.75 -51.46
C GLU A 396 -36.58 8.85 -52.88
N ALA A 397 -35.26 8.99 -52.99
CA ALA A 397 -34.56 8.89 -54.25
C ALA A 397 -34.42 7.41 -54.63
N THR A 398 -35.15 7.04 -55.66
CA THR A 398 -35.06 5.82 -56.46
C THR A 398 -33.63 5.36 -56.73
N ALA A 399 -33.41 4.05 -56.54
CA ALA A 399 -32.22 3.32 -56.96
C ALA A 399 -31.92 3.48 -58.46
N SER A 400 -30.63 3.62 -58.79
CA SER A 400 -30.07 3.49 -60.15
C SER A 400 -28.58 3.10 -60.04
N PRO A 401 -28.00 2.41 -61.04
CA PRO A 401 -27.31 1.14 -60.80
C PRO A 401 -25.80 1.24 -60.61
N SER A 402 -25.27 0.14 -60.04
CA SER A 402 -23.89 -0.32 -60.02
C SER A 402 -23.03 0.14 -61.21
N PRO A 403 -21.84 0.70 -60.98
CA PRO A 403 -20.82 0.74 -62.00
C PRO A 403 -20.04 -0.58 -62.05
N GLU A 404 -19.79 -0.96 -63.28
CA GLU A 404 -19.14 -2.13 -63.83
C GLU A 404 -17.71 -2.34 -63.31
N GLN A 405 -17.36 -3.60 -63.03
CA GLN A 405 -15.99 -4.02 -62.71
C GLN A 405 -15.07 -3.70 -63.88
N THR A 406 -14.10 -2.82 -63.65
CA THR A 406 -12.94 -2.70 -64.55
C THR A 406 -11.82 -3.54 -63.96
N ALA A 407 -11.36 -4.52 -64.73
CA ALA A 407 -10.21 -5.35 -64.41
C ALA A 407 -8.94 -4.49 -64.34
N THR A 408 -8.21 -4.60 -63.23
CA THR A 408 -6.85 -4.04 -63.11
C THR A 408 -5.90 -5.13 -62.62
N SER A 409 -4.74 -5.12 -63.27
CA SER A 409 -3.65 -6.08 -63.31
C SER A 409 -3.08 -6.55 -61.96
N GLU A 410 -2.73 -7.84 -61.96
CA GLU A 410 -1.91 -8.62 -61.04
C GLU A 410 -0.61 -7.90 -60.58
N PRO A 411 -0.26 -7.93 -59.28
CA PRO A 411 1.05 -7.46 -58.82
C PRO A 411 2.12 -8.56 -58.95
N THR A 412 3.24 -8.18 -59.59
CA THR A 412 4.51 -8.91 -59.69
C THR A 412 5.04 -9.34 -58.31
N PRO A 413 5.56 -10.58 -58.14
CA PRO A 413 6.14 -11.02 -56.86
C PRO A 413 7.49 -10.34 -56.57
N GLU A 414 7.63 -9.89 -55.32
CA GLU A 414 8.83 -9.27 -54.73
C GLU A 414 9.95 -10.31 -54.52
N PRO A 415 11.24 -9.97 -54.69
CA PRO A 415 12.34 -10.94 -54.58
C PRO A 415 12.72 -11.29 -53.14
N LEU A 416 13.04 -12.56 -52.93
CA LEU A 416 13.47 -13.19 -51.67
C LEU A 416 14.78 -12.57 -51.11
N PRO A 417 14.94 -12.37 -49.78
CA PRO A 417 16.17 -11.82 -49.21
C PRO A 417 17.37 -12.80 -49.26
N THR A 418 18.52 -12.26 -49.66
CA THR A 418 19.84 -12.93 -49.73
C THR A 418 20.40 -13.24 -48.32
N PRO A 419 20.97 -14.43 -48.06
CA PRO A 419 21.58 -14.75 -46.77
C PRO A 419 22.95 -14.06 -46.57
N PRO A 420 23.37 -13.79 -45.31
CA PRO A 420 24.62 -13.09 -45.02
C PRO A 420 25.86 -13.96 -45.28
N LEU A 421 26.90 -13.30 -45.80
CA LEU A 421 28.25 -13.83 -46.05
C LEU A 421 28.94 -14.25 -44.74
N THR A 422 29.40 -15.51 -44.70
CA THR A 422 30.28 -16.05 -43.65
C THR A 422 31.71 -15.53 -43.81
N SER A 423 32.28 -14.97 -42.74
CA SER A 423 33.69 -14.59 -42.62
C SER A 423 34.63 -15.82 -42.63
N PRO A 424 35.86 -15.71 -43.16
CA PRO A 424 36.79 -16.84 -43.27
C PRO A 424 37.54 -17.16 -41.96
N LEU A 425 37.85 -18.46 -41.79
CA LEU A 425 38.70 -19.03 -40.74
C LEU A 425 40.11 -18.38 -40.69
N PRO A 426 40.74 -18.29 -39.50
CA PRO A 426 42.17 -18.07 -39.38
C PRO A 426 42.97 -19.38 -39.60
N SER A 427 44.09 -19.25 -40.29
CA SER A 427 45.11 -20.27 -40.55
C SER A 427 45.97 -20.55 -39.31
N ASN A 428 46.32 -21.83 -39.11
CA ASN A 428 47.32 -22.30 -38.15
C ASN A 428 48.72 -21.71 -38.40
N GLU A 429 49.36 -21.22 -37.34
CA GLU A 429 50.71 -21.61 -36.88
C GLU A 429 50.73 -21.63 -35.35
#